data_AF-A0A658NUV6-F1
#
_entry.id   AF-A0A658NUV6-F1
#
_cell.length_a   1.000
_cell.length_b   1.000
_cell.length_c   1.000
_cell.angle_alpha   90.00
_cell.angle_beta   90.00
_cell.angle_gamma   90.00
#
_symmetry.space_group_name_H-M   'P 1'
#
loop_
_entity.id
_entity.type
_entity.pdbx_description
1 polymer ?
#
loop_
_entity_poly.entity_id
_entity_poly.type
_entity_poly.pdbx_seq_one_letter_code
_entity_poly.pdbx_strand_id
1 'polypeptide(L)' 'TVAYTGVPGALVIVSADDPGMHSSQNEQDNRNFAKAAGVPMLEPSDSQEAYDLTREAFRLSHTHQIPVLLRMTTRTCH' A
#
# COMPACT_ATOMS: atom_id res chain seq x y z
N THR A 1 5.51 -11.56 9.01
CA THR A 1 4.81 -12.83 9.30
C THR A 1 3.60 -13.05 8.43
N VAL A 2 2.65 -12.11 8.34
CA VAL A 2 1.41 -12.29 7.55
C VAL A 2 1.63 -12.55 6.06
N ALA A 3 2.71 -12.01 5.47
CA ALA A 3 3.12 -12.31 4.10
C ALA A 3 3.46 -13.80 3.87
N TYR A 4 3.91 -14.51 4.91
CA TYR A 4 4.31 -15.93 4.84
C TYR A 4 3.21 -16.89 5.30
N THR A 5 2.36 -16.46 6.24
CA THR A 5 1.25 -17.27 6.75
C THR A 5 0.00 -17.16 5.86
N GLY A 6 -0.03 -16.19 4.95
CA GLY A 6 -1.20 -15.87 4.14
C GLY A 6 -2.29 -15.16 4.93
N VAL A 7 -3.38 -14.84 4.23
CA VAL A 7 -4.55 -14.12 4.78
C VAL A 7 -5.85 -14.83 4.38
N PRO A 8 -6.72 -15.22 5.33
CA PRO A 8 -8.07 -15.65 4.99
C PRO A 8 -8.90 -14.43 4.53
N GLY A 9 -9.40 -14.47 3.30
CA GLY A 9 -10.10 -13.32 2.71
C GLY A 9 -9.14 -12.35 2.04
N ALA A 10 -9.24 -11.06 2.37
CA ALA A 10 -8.41 -10.00 1.81
C ALA A 10 -7.91 -9.04 2.91
N LEU A 11 -6.65 -8.64 2.81
CA LEU A 11 -6.01 -7.66 3.70
C LEU A 11 -5.27 -6.62 2.87
N VAL A 12 -5.76 -5.39 2.98
CA VAL A 12 -5.14 -4.20 2.38
C VAL A 12 -4.60 -3.34 3.52
N ILE A 13 -3.32 -2.99 3.46
CA ILE A 13 -2.63 -2.15 4.43
C ILE A 13 -2.41 -0.79 3.79
N VAL A 14 -3.07 0.24 4.30
CA VAL A 14 -2.88 1.61 3.84
C VAL A 14 -1.73 2.25 4.62
N SER A 15 -0.79 2.85 3.91
CA SER A 15 0.31 3.60 4.52
C SER A 15 0.43 4.97 3.90
N ALA A 16 0.51 6.01 4.74
CA ALA A 16 0.68 7.38 4.32
C ALA A 16 2.16 7.76 4.41
N ASP A 17 2.85 7.73 3.28
CA ASP A 17 4.23 8.14 3.15
C ASP A 17 4.32 9.64 2.95
N ASP A 18 5.38 10.23 3.52
CA ASP A 18 5.68 11.65 3.36
C ASP A 18 7.09 11.82 2.76
N PRO A 19 7.26 11.50 1.46
CA PRO A 19 8.52 11.74 0.78
C PRO A 19 8.85 13.23 0.80
N GLY A 20 10.07 13.59 1.19
CA GLY A 20 10.48 14.98 1.39
C GLY A 20 10.09 15.60 2.74
N MET A 21 9.50 14.85 3.68
CA MET A 21 9.20 15.34 5.04
C MET A 21 8.38 16.63 5.05
N HIS A 22 7.32 16.72 4.25
CA HIS A 22 6.46 17.90 4.20
C HIS A 22 5.67 18.13 5.50
N SER A 23 5.38 17.05 6.23
CA SER A 23 4.56 17.07 7.44
C SER A 23 5.08 16.16 8.57
N SER A 24 5.99 15.24 8.25
CA SER A 24 6.58 14.26 9.16
C SER A 24 8.08 14.50 9.36
N GLN A 25 8.65 13.89 10.39
CA GLN A 25 10.08 13.94 10.68
C GLN A 25 10.89 12.84 9.97
N ASN A 26 10.24 11.99 9.15
CA ASN A 26 10.85 10.79 8.61
C ASN A 26 10.55 10.66 7.12
N GLU A 27 11.58 10.81 6.29
CA GLU A 27 11.51 10.57 4.85
C GLU A 27 11.56 9.06 4.58
N GLN A 28 10.42 8.39 4.78
CA GLN A 28 10.32 6.96 4.57
C GLN A 28 9.69 6.66 3.21
N ASP A 29 10.37 5.78 2.47
CA ASP A 29 9.86 5.22 1.22
C ASP A 29 9.47 3.74 1.44
N ASN A 30 8.16 3.51 1.54
CA ASN A 30 7.62 2.20 1.83
C ASN A 30 7.71 1.19 0.67
N ARG A 31 8.15 1.62 -0.51
CA ARG A 31 8.47 0.70 -1.63
C ARG A 31 9.57 -0.28 -1.23
N ASN A 32 10.51 0.13 -0.38
CA ASN A 32 11.59 -0.73 0.10
C ASN A 32 11.08 -1.83 1.04
N PHE A 33 10.11 -1.49 1.90
CA PHE A 33 9.49 -2.47 2.79
C PHE A 33 8.61 -3.45 2.03
N ALA A 34 7.87 -3.02 1.00
CA ALA A 34 7.11 -3.92 0.14
C ALA A 34 8.01 -4.97 -0.54
N LYS A 35 9.13 -4.51 -1.12
CA LYS A 35 10.12 -5.41 -1.73
C LYS A 35 10.73 -6.38 -0.72
N ALA A 36 11.14 -5.88 0.45
CA ALA A 36 11.73 -6.71 1.50
C ALA A 36 10.73 -7.74 2.06
N ALA A 37 9.45 -7.38 2.15
CA ALA A 37 8.39 -8.27 2.61
C ALA A 37 7.88 -9.23 1.52
N GLY A 38 8.25 -9.02 0.24
CA GLY A 38 7.80 -9.83 -0.88
C GLY A 38 6.30 -9.67 -1.17
N VAL A 39 5.73 -8.50 -0.89
CA VAL A 39 4.29 -8.24 -1.04
C VAL A 39 4.04 -7.19 -2.12
N PRO A 40 2.92 -7.29 -2.86
CA PRO A 40 2.51 -6.28 -3.83
C PRO A 40 2.22 -4.94 -3.14
N MET A 41 2.54 -3.85 -3.84
CA MET A 41 2.21 -2.49 -3.44
C MET A 41 1.58 -1.74 -4.61
N LEU A 42 0.50 -1.01 -4.34
CA LEU A 42 -0.17 -0.11 -5.29
C LEU A 42 0.05 1.34 -4.86
N GLU A 43 0.26 2.23 -5.83
CA GLU A 43 0.59 3.64 -5.62
C GLU A 43 -0.31 4.52 -6.50
N PRO A 44 -1.46 4.99 -5.98
CA PRO A 44 -2.32 5.93 -6.68
C PRO A 44 -1.69 7.32 -6.85
N SER A 45 -1.86 7.90 -8.03
CA SER A 45 -1.40 9.24 -8.37
C SER A 45 -2.43 10.34 -8.10
N ASP A 46 -3.72 9.99 -8.00
CA ASP A 46 -4.81 10.91 -7.67
C ASP A 46 -5.94 10.22 -6.86
N SER A 47 -6.99 10.96 -6.51
CA SER A 47 -8.12 10.44 -5.73
C SER A 47 -8.96 9.41 -6.47
N GLN A 48 -9.06 9.48 -7.80
CA GLN A 48 -9.83 8.53 -8.60
C GLN A 48 -9.07 7.20 -8.67
N GLU A 49 -7.77 7.23 -8.96
CA GLU A 49 -6.91 6.06 -8.89
C GLU A 49 -6.89 5.47 -7.49
N ALA A 50 -6.92 6.28 -6.43
CA ALA A 50 -6.99 5.75 -5.06
C ALA A 50 -8.25 4.91 -4.84
N TYR A 51 -9.40 5.35 -5.34
CA TYR A 51 -10.64 4.58 -5.29
C TYR A 51 -10.54 3.27 -6.10
N ASP A 52 -10.07 3.36 -7.34
CA ASP A 52 -10.00 2.22 -8.24
C ASP A 52 -8.97 1.18 -7.79
N LEU A 53 -7.77 1.63 -7.38
CA LEU A 53 -6.71 0.77 -6.86
C LEU A 53 -7.03 0.19 -5.49
N THR A 54 -7.87 0.84 -4.67
CA THR A 54 -8.36 0.22 -3.44
C THR A 54 -9.20 -1.02 -3.74
N ARG A 55 -10.13 -0.92 -4.70
CA ARG A 55 -10.95 -2.06 -5.14
C ARG A 55 -10.07 -3.18 -5.70
N GLU A 56 -9.07 -2.81 -6.50
CA GLU A 56 -8.12 -3.74 -7.08
C GLU A 56 -7.22 -4.39 -6.01
N ALA A 57 -6.79 -3.65 -4.99
CA ALA A 57 -6.01 -4.19 -3.87
C ALA A 57 -6.78 -5.30 -3.14
N PHE A 58 -8.07 -5.11 -2.88
CA PHE A 58 -8.91 -6.15 -2.28
C PHE A 58 -9.03 -7.38 -3.17
N ARG A 59 -9.25 -7.18 -4.48
CA ARG A 59 -9.31 -8.28 -5.46
C ARG A 59 -7.99 -9.06 -5.49
N LEU A 60 -6.86 -8.36 -5.55
CA LEU A 60 -5.52 -8.94 -5.66
C LEU A 60 -5.13 -9.68 -4.37
N SER A 61 -5.40 -9.08 -3.20
CA SER A 61 -5.20 -9.73 -1.91
C SER A 61 -6.03 -10.99 -1.77
N HIS A 62 -7.31 -10.95 -2.17
CA HIS A 62 -8.18 -12.12 -2.13
C HIS A 62 -7.69 -13.25 -3.05
N THR A 63 -7.33 -12.89 -4.28
CA THR A 63 -6.91 -13.86 -5.31
C THR A 63 -5.64 -14.59 -4.91
N HIS A 64 -4.69 -13.88 -4.33
CA HIS A 64 -3.37 -14.44 -4.00
C HIS A 64 -3.23 -14.81 -2.52
N GLN A 65 -4.23 -14.53 -1.69
CA GLN A 65 -4.22 -14.73 -0.23
C GLN A 65 -2.99 -14.15 0.47
N ILE A 66 -2.47 -13.04 -0.05
CA ILE A 66 -1.34 -12.28 0.51
C ILE A 66 -1.78 -10.85 0.83
N PRO A 67 -1.17 -10.18 1.80
CA PRO A 67 -1.43 -8.75 2.04
C PRO A 67 -1.02 -7.91 0.83
N VAL A 68 -1.73 -6.81 0.62
CA VAL A 68 -1.37 -5.77 -0.37
C VAL A 68 -1.14 -4.45 0.36
N LEU A 69 -0.06 -3.76 0.03
CA LEU A 69 0.19 -2.40 0.51
C LEU A 69 -0.46 -1.39 -0.44
N LEU A 70 -1.18 -0.42 0.09
CA LEU A 70 -1.67 0.75 -0.64
C LEU A 70 -0.95 1.98 -0.10
N ARG A 71 -0.05 2.54 -0.90
CA ARG A 71 0.79 3.68 -0.54
C ARG A 71 0.09 4.97 -0.92
N MET A 72 -0.21 5.80 0.06
CA MET A 72 -0.72 7.16 -0.11
C MET A 72 0.42 8.15 0.13
N THR A 73 0.39 9.29 -0.56
CA THR A 73 1.35 10.38 -0.32
C THR A 73 0.62 11.70 -0.15
N THR A 74 1.32 12.71 0.37
CA THR A 74 0.81 14.08 0.49
C THR A 74 0.19 14.59 -0.82
N ARG A 75 0.78 14.30 -1.99
CA ARG A 75 0.25 14.69 -3.30
C ARG A 75 -1.10 14.04 -3.65
N THR A 76 -1.33 12.81 -3.21
CA THR A 76 -2.57 12.07 -3.51
C THR A 76 -3.71 12.50 -2.58
N CYS A 77 -3.36 12.97 -1.37
CA CYS A 77 -4.30 13.26 -0.29
C CYS A 77 -4.70 14.74 -0.15
N HIS A 78 -3.96 15.66 -0.77
CA HIS A 78 -4.16 17.11 -0.69
C HIS A 78 -4.18 17.75 -2.09
#